data_AF-A0A2T1EBF0-F1
#
_entry.id   AF-A0A2T1EBF0-F1
#
_cell.length_a   1.000
_cell.length_b   1.000
_cell.length_c   1.000
_cell.angle_alpha   90.00
_cell.angle_beta   90.00
_cell.angle_gamma   90.00
#
_symmetry.space_group_name_H-M   'P 1'
#
loop_
_entity.id
_entity.type
_entity.pdbx_description
1 polymer ?
#
loop_
_entity_poly.entity_id
_entity_poly.type
_entity_poly.pdbx_seq_one_letter_code
_entity_poly.pdbx_strand_id
1 'polypeptide(L)'
;MVNLYGQHYPNPVEEIQEEIETVELDFLSEDLPKLMASMKVGTDRICAIVSSMRNFSRLDKDGMSVASIHEGIDSTLLILQHRLKANGKLPGIELIKDYEDLPLVECYAAIRFT
;
A
#
# COMPACT_ATOMS: atom_id res chain seq x y z
N MET A 1 -19.53 10.05 -13.25
CA MET A 1 -19.90 11.02 -14.30
C MET A 1 -20.38 10.30 -15.55
N VAL A 2 -19.58 9.39 -16.15
CA VAL A 2 -19.99 8.59 -17.33
C VAL A 2 -21.26 7.76 -17.07
N ASN A 3 -21.33 7.01 -15.97
CA ASN A 3 -22.55 6.26 -15.60
C ASN A 3 -23.78 7.15 -15.40
N LEU A 4 -23.58 8.37 -14.87
CA LEU A 4 -24.67 9.32 -14.65
C LEU A 4 -25.18 9.89 -15.99
N TYR A 5 -24.28 10.13 -16.94
CA TYR A 5 -24.64 10.53 -18.30
C TYR A 5 -25.47 9.44 -18.99
N GLY A 6 -25.06 8.18 -18.95
CA GLY A 6 -25.80 7.07 -19.55
C GLY A 6 -27.20 6.87 -18.96
N GLN A 7 -27.39 7.12 -17.66
CA GLN A 7 -28.70 7.06 -17.02
C GLN A 7 -29.68 8.13 -17.53
N HIS A 8 -29.18 9.32 -17.90
CA HIS A 8 -30.00 10.43 -18.37
C HIS A 8 -30.10 10.52 -19.90
N TYR A 9 -29.23 9.81 -20.62
CA TYR A 9 -29.22 9.78 -22.09
C TYR A 9 -29.03 8.35 -22.61
N PRO A 10 -30.04 7.48 -22.43
CA PRO A 10 -29.92 6.04 -22.69
C PRO A 10 -29.88 5.66 -24.17
N ASN A 11 -30.24 6.59 -25.06
CA ASN A 11 -30.21 6.37 -26.50
C ASN A 11 -29.47 7.52 -27.19
N PRO A 12 -28.12 7.54 -27.11
CA PRO A 12 -27.32 8.59 -27.69
C PRO A 12 -27.32 8.53 -29.23
N VAL A 13 -26.81 9.57 -29.90
CA VAL A 13 -26.70 9.59 -31.37
C VAL A 13 -25.76 8.48 -31.87
N GLU A 14 -25.95 8.02 -33.12
CA GLU A 14 -25.18 6.90 -33.72
C GLU A 14 -23.66 7.06 -33.54
N GLU A 15 -23.12 8.25 -33.78
CA GLU A 15 -21.68 8.54 -33.61
C GLU A 15 -21.17 8.19 -32.20
N ILE A 16 -21.97 8.44 -31.16
CA ILE A 16 -21.61 8.11 -29.78
C ILE A 16 -21.76 6.60 -29.53
N GLN A 17 -22.76 5.96 -30.13
CA GLN A 17 -22.95 4.51 -29.98
C GLN A 17 -21.80 3.73 -30.62
N GLU A 18 -21.39 4.11 -31.83
CA GLU A 18 -20.25 3.52 -32.53
C GLU A 18 -18.95 3.67 -31.73
N GLU A 19 -18.71 4.83 -31.13
CA GLU A 19 -17.51 5.06 -30.31
C GLU A 19 -17.55 4.28 -28.99
N ILE A 20 -18.73 4.16 -28.35
CA ILE A 20 -18.92 3.34 -27.13
C ILE A 20 -18.56 1.88 -27.40
N GLU A 21 -19.00 1.32 -28.54
CA GLU A 21 -18.65 -0.04 -28.96
C GLU A 21 -17.17 -0.15 -29.32
N THR A 22 -16.64 0.80 -30.10
CA THR A 22 -15.24 0.83 -30.55
C THR A 22 -14.25 0.84 -29.39
N VAL A 23 -14.57 1.57 -28.32
CA VAL A 23 -13.71 1.74 -27.14
C VAL A 23 -14.03 0.70 -26.05
N GLU A 24 -15.06 -0.13 -26.24
CA GLU A 24 -15.54 -1.10 -25.26
C GLU A 24 -15.80 -0.45 -23.88
N LEU A 25 -16.55 0.66 -23.88
CA LEU A 25 -16.66 1.55 -22.73
C LEU A 25 -17.20 0.85 -21.47
N ASP A 26 -18.11 -0.12 -21.62
CA ASP A 26 -18.66 -0.89 -20.50
C ASP A 26 -17.57 -1.69 -19.78
N PHE A 27 -16.70 -2.35 -20.55
CA PHE A 27 -15.56 -3.09 -20.02
C PHE A 27 -14.59 -2.15 -19.27
N LEU A 28 -14.22 -1.02 -19.90
CA LEU A 28 -13.33 -0.05 -19.27
C LEU A 28 -13.92 0.55 -17.99
N SER A 29 -15.22 0.82 -17.98
CA SER A 29 -15.93 1.39 -16.83
C SER A 29 -15.92 0.46 -15.63
N GLU A 30 -15.86 -0.85 -15.85
CA GLU A 30 -15.73 -1.85 -14.79
C GLU A 30 -14.28 -2.12 -14.38
N ASP A 31 -13.37 -2.27 -15.35
CA ASP A 31 -12.01 -2.76 -15.08
C ASP A 31 -11.03 -1.66 -14.71
N LEU A 32 -11.16 -0.46 -15.28
CA LEU A 32 -10.26 0.65 -14.97
C LEU A 32 -10.27 1.02 -13.47
N PRO A 33 -11.43 1.11 -12.78
CA PRO A 33 -11.46 1.33 -11.33
C PRO A 33 -10.75 0.23 -10.54
N LYS A 34 -10.89 -1.05 -10.93
CA LYS A 34 -10.23 -2.19 -10.27
C LYS A 34 -8.71 -2.13 -10.45
N LEU A 35 -8.26 -1.78 -11.65
CA LEU A 35 -6.83 -1.57 -11.95
C LEU A 35 -6.26 -0.41 -11.14
N MET A 36 -6.94 0.73 -11.09
CA MET A 36 -6.52 1.88 -10.29
C MET A 36 -6.47 1.55 -8.80
N ALA A 37 -7.44 0.81 -8.27
CA ALA A 37 -7.43 0.34 -6.89
C ALA A 37 -6.23 -0.58 -6.60
N SER A 38 -5.96 -1.52 -7.51
CA SER A 38 -4.82 -2.44 -7.40
C SER A 38 -3.49 -1.70 -7.43
N MET A 39 -3.35 -0.74 -8.36
CA MET A 39 -2.17 0.11 -8.48
C MET A 39 -1.97 0.97 -7.22
N LYS A 40 -3.05 1.57 -6.68
CA LYS A 40 -2.99 2.34 -5.44
C LYS A 40 -2.46 1.50 -4.28
N VAL A 41 -3.00 0.29 -4.09
CA VAL A 41 -2.51 -0.63 -3.04
C VAL A 41 -1.03 -0.97 -3.23
N GLY A 42 -0.61 -1.22 -4.47
CA GLY A 42 0.80 -1.47 -4.80
C GLY A 42 1.70 -0.29 -4.48
N THR A 43 1.33 0.92 -4.92
CA THR A 43 2.09 2.15 -4.69
C THR A 43 2.14 2.51 -3.21
N ASP A 44 1.03 2.43 -2.48
CA ASP A 44 0.98 2.69 -1.03
C ASP A 44 1.97 1.77 -0.30
N ARG A 45 2.03 0.49 -0.69
CA ARG A 45 2.98 -0.47 -0.13
C ARG A 45 4.43 -0.15 -0.47
N ILE A 46 4.72 0.24 -1.71
CA ILE A 46 6.09 0.65 -2.12
C ILE A 46 6.52 1.89 -1.34
N CYS A 47 5.65 2.90 -1.23
CA CYS A 47 5.92 4.11 -0.45
C CYS A 47 6.19 3.76 1.01
N ALA A 48 5.41 2.87 1.61
CA ALA A 48 5.63 2.42 2.98
C ALA A 48 6.98 1.71 3.15
N ILE A 49 7.36 0.80 2.25
CA ILE A 49 8.66 0.11 2.28
C ILE A 49 9.82 1.10 2.15
N VAL A 50 9.77 2.00 1.16
CA VAL A 50 10.82 3.02 0.95
C VAL A 50 10.94 3.94 2.16
N SER A 51 9.82 4.29 2.79
CA SER A 51 9.80 5.11 4.01
C SER A 51 10.44 4.36 5.18
N SER A 52 10.07 3.09 5.40
CA SER A 52 10.71 2.24 6.41
C SER A 52 12.22 2.11 6.18
N MET A 53 12.67 1.88 4.94
CA MET A 53 14.10 1.80 4.61
C MET A 53 14.83 3.12 4.87
N ARG A 54 14.22 4.26 4.52
CA ARG A 54 14.77 5.59 4.81
C ARG A 54 14.88 5.82 6.31
N ASN A 55 13.88 5.40 7.08
CA ASN A 55 13.91 5.51 8.54
C ASN A 55 15.07 4.68 9.10
N PHE A 56 15.20 3.40 8.70
CA PHE A 56 16.35 2.56 9.09
C PHE A 56 17.71 3.17 8.73
N SER A 57 17.86 3.72 7.51
CA SER A 57 19.10 4.39 7.10
C SER A 57 19.41 5.65 7.91
N ARG A 58 18.39 6.32 8.47
CA ARG A 58 18.59 7.49 9.34
C ARG A 58 18.96 7.11 10.78
N LEU A 59 18.59 5.91 11.24
CA LEU A 59 19.02 5.40 12.55
C LEU A 59 20.54 5.17 12.60
N ASP A 60 21.18 5.06 11.43
CA ASP A 60 22.64 4.96 11.23
C ASP A 60 23.36 6.32 11.34
N LYS A 61 22.65 7.41 11.68
CA LYS A 61 23.27 8.72 11.96
C LYS A 61 23.66 8.79 13.44
N ASP A 62 24.93 9.10 13.70
CA ASP A 62 25.55 9.22 15.03
C ASP A 62 24.74 10.14 15.97
N GLY A 63 24.01 9.54 16.92
CA GLY A 63 23.35 10.28 18.01
C GLY A 63 22.27 9.48 18.73
N MET A 64 21.95 9.90 19.96
CA MET A 64 20.73 9.50 20.65
C MET A 64 19.54 10.13 19.91
N SER A 65 18.48 9.37 19.67
CA SER A 65 17.29 9.86 18.97
C SER A 65 16.03 9.40 19.68
N VAL A 66 14.99 10.23 19.61
CA VAL A 66 13.66 9.88 20.10
C VAL A 66 12.96 9.01 19.05
N ALA A 67 12.60 7.78 19.41
CA ALA A 67 12.04 6.81 18.49
C ALA A 67 10.76 6.16 19.04
N SER A 68 9.89 5.74 18.11
CA SER A 68 8.71 4.93 18.40
C SER A 68 9.05 3.45 18.26
N ILE A 69 8.88 2.68 19.33
CA ILE A 69 9.09 1.23 19.32
C ILE A 69 8.08 0.56 18.37
N HIS A 70 6.81 0.99 18.42
CA HIS A 70 5.77 0.47 17.52
C HIS A 70 6.10 0.69 16.05
N GLU A 71 6.61 1.87 15.69
CA GLU A 71 7.00 2.16 14.31
C GLU A 71 8.15 1.27 13.83
N GLY A 72 9.11 0.98 14.70
CA GLY A 72 10.22 0.06 14.41
C GLY A 72 9.74 -1.38 14.17
N ILE A 73 8.86 -1.88 15.05
CA ILE A 73 8.27 -3.22 14.91
C ILE A 73 7.43 -3.30 13.63
N ASP A 74 6.55 -2.32 13.40
CA ASP A 74 5.65 -2.30 12.24
C ASP A 74 6.40 -2.17 10.91
N SER A 75 7.44 -1.34 10.87
CA SER A 75 8.33 -1.23 9.70
C SER A 75 9.04 -2.56 9.41
N THR A 76 9.49 -3.27 10.45
CA THR A 76 10.13 -4.58 10.30
C THR A 76 9.14 -5.62 9.76
N LEU A 77 7.93 -5.66 10.33
CA LEU A 77 6.87 -6.57 9.89
C LEU A 77 6.43 -6.30 8.45
N LEU A 78 6.39 -5.03 8.04
CA LEU A 78 6.08 -4.64 6.67
C LEU A 78 7.12 -5.21 5.68
N ILE A 79 8.41 -5.09 5.99
CA ILE A 79 9.50 -5.63 5.15
C ILE A 79 9.42 -7.16 5.09
N LEU A 80 9.12 -7.81 6.22
CA LEU A 80 9.01 -9.27 6.33
C LEU A 80 7.67 -9.84 5.85
N GLN A 81 6.73 -9.00 5.40
CA GLN A 81 5.37 -9.42 5.03
C GLN A 81 5.35 -10.56 3.99
N HIS A 82 6.31 -10.62 3.07
CA HIS A 82 6.42 -11.68 2.07
C HIS A 82 6.68 -13.07 2.68
N ARG A 83 7.25 -13.13 3.89
CA ARG A 83 7.50 -14.35 4.65
C ARG A 83 6.33 -14.74 5.54
N LEU A 84 5.54 -13.75 5.98
CA LEU A 84 4.39 -13.96 6.85
C LEU A 84 3.16 -14.42 6.08
N LYS A 85 2.97 -13.93 4.85
CA LYS A 85 1.85 -14.35 4.00
C LYS A 85 2.05 -15.76 3.47
N ALA A 86 0.96 -16.50 3.38
CA ALA A 86 0.94 -17.78 2.69
C ALA A 86 1.51 -17.62 1.27
N ASN A 87 2.37 -18.53 0.88
CA ASN A 87 2.82 -18.67 -0.50
C ASN A 87 2.69 -20.15 -0.89
N GLY A 88 2.74 -20.47 -2.18
CA GLY A 88 2.52 -21.86 -2.64
C GLY A 88 3.44 -22.93 -2.03
N LYS A 89 4.45 -22.55 -1.23
CA LYS A 89 5.36 -23.46 -0.52
C LYS A 89 5.22 -23.42 1.01
N LEU A 90 4.62 -22.38 1.59
CA LEU A 90 4.58 -22.15 3.03
C LEU A 90 3.17 -21.71 3.48
N PRO A 91 2.63 -22.28 4.55
CA PRO A 91 1.38 -21.80 5.14
C PRO A 91 1.57 -20.37 5.66
N GLY A 92 0.48 -19.60 5.67
CA GLY A 92 0.50 -18.25 6.22
C GLY A 92 0.69 -18.27 7.74
N ILE A 93 1.40 -17.27 8.25
CA ILE A 93 1.59 -17.05 9.68
C ILE A 93 0.55 -16.00 10.13
N GLU A 94 -0.25 -16.35 11.13
CA GLU A 94 -1.12 -15.38 11.79
C GLU A 94 -0.28 -14.45 12.67
N LEU A 95 -0.46 -13.15 12.49
CA LEU A 95 0.23 -12.12 13.26
C LEU A 95 -0.75 -11.48 14.24
N ILE A 96 -0.51 -11.68 15.53
CA ILE A 96 -1.25 -11.03 16.61
C ILE A 96 -0.37 -9.90 17.15
N LYS A 97 -0.86 -8.67 17.10
CA LYS A 97 -0.20 -7.49 17.68
C LYS A 97 -0.90 -7.12 18.98
N ASP A 98 -0.19 -7.25 20.09
CA ASP A 98 -0.66 -6.84 21.40
C ASP A 98 0.30 -5.77 21.94
N TYR A 99 -0.01 -4.52 21.63
CA TYR A 99 0.83 -3.37 21.97
C TYR A 99 0.14 -2.59 23.09
N GLU A 100 0.89 -2.27 24.15
CA GLU A 100 0.48 -1.26 25.12
C GLU A 100 0.83 0.14 24.62
N ASP A 101 0.28 1.19 25.23
CA ASP A 101 0.58 2.56 24.84
C ASP A 101 1.95 2.98 25.40
N LEU A 102 2.99 2.79 24.60
CA LEU A 102 4.37 3.08 24.97
C LEU A 102 4.74 4.52 24.60
N PRO A 103 5.40 5.27 25.50
CA PRO A 103 5.92 6.59 25.17
C PRO A 103 7.05 6.48 24.14
N LEU A 104 7.33 7.59 23.48
CA LEU A 104 8.56 7.69 22.69
C LEU A 104 9.78 7.52 23.60
N VAL A 105 10.78 6.77 23.14
CA VAL A 105 11.99 6.47 23.91
C VAL A 105 13.21 7.13 23.29
N GLU A 106 14.08 7.67 24.13
CA GLU A 106 15.39 8.15 23.69
C GLU A 106 16.36 6.97 23.63
N CYS A 107 16.76 6.58 22.42
CA CYS A 107 17.58 5.40 22.20
C CYS A 107 18.59 5.58 21.06
N TYR A 108 19.61 4.72 21.07
CA TYR A 108 20.44 4.48 19.90
C TYR A 108 19.74 3.45 19.04
N ALA A 109 19.28 3.88 17.87
CA ALA A 109 18.43 3.07 17.03
C ALA A 109 19.21 2.21 16.01
N ALA A 110 20.55 2.35 15.94
CA ALA A 110 21.45 1.46 15.21
C ALA A 110 22.33 0.65 16.17
N ILE A 111 22.54 -0.64 15.84
CA ILE A 111 23.47 -1.52 16.55
C ILE A 111 24.89 -1.05 16.22
N ARG A 112 25.62 -0.58 17.25
CA ARG A 112 27.04 -0.27 17.13
C ARG A 112 27.83 -1.58 17.07
N PHE A 113 28.34 -1.95 15.89
CA PHE A 113 29.39 -2.95 15.80
C PHE A 113 30.71 -2.26 16.18
N THR A 114 31.04 -2.24 17.47
CA THR A 114 32.40 -1.94 17.97
C THR A 114 33.19 -3.21 18.13
#